data_AF-A0A074Y1A2-F1
#
_entry.id   AF-A0A074Y1A2-F1
#
_cell.length_a   1.000
_cell.length_b   1.000
_cell.length_c   1.000
_cell.angle_alpha   90.00
_cell.angle_beta   90.00
_cell.angle_gamma   90.00
#
_symmetry.space_group_name_H-M   'P 1'
#
loop_
_entity.id
_entity.type
_entity.pdbx_description
1 polymer ?
#
loop_
_entity_poly.entity_id
_entity_poly.type
_entity_poly.pdbx_seq_one_letter_code
_entity_poly.pdbx_strand_id
1 'polypeptide(L)'
;MDSNLELNKLLEDNSKYFRKDFFKSIEPSSTIKLDPRFLEYSDTLKVLICSKCLTTLSPLPITIKKHLKKNHLKYYKSLASTTLSTKLKAISTLEYTTYNSLSFIEPNKYYFPSLELNLNGFKCLECFYTSISNNIIRKHINKEHNIIGNKGKKSTPYLKDIPLLIIKGLDKSTKLSFIPKLPTKDLKYKDTIKSSSNSSIASNSTKSKSIDLSLELEDFNSTINNLTTTSFSNRVISNKELSFFIKLTRYNKYLEDKDTSILLELINLDLLKET
;
A
#
# COMPACT_ATOMS: atom_id res chain seq x y z
N MET A 1 -2.75 -24.57 20.75
CA MET A 1 -1.38 -24.04 20.71
C MET A 1 -1.42 -22.62 21.23
N ASP A 2 -0.49 -22.27 22.09
CA ASP A 2 -0.48 -20.99 22.81
C ASP A 2 0.00 -19.89 21.85
N SER A 3 -0.88 -18.99 21.42
CA SER A 3 -0.57 -17.96 20.41
C SER A 3 0.60 -17.06 20.82
N ASN A 4 0.85 -16.95 22.13
CA ASN A 4 1.97 -16.21 22.68
C ASN A 4 3.32 -16.92 22.48
N LEU A 5 3.35 -18.25 22.46
CA LEU A 5 4.57 -19.03 22.23
C LEU A 5 4.99 -18.93 20.76
N GLU A 6 4.03 -18.96 19.84
CA GLU A 6 4.27 -18.77 18.40
C GLU A 6 4.78 -17.37 18.09
N LEU A 7 4.16 -16.32 18.67
CA LEU A 7 4.60 -14.94 18.46
C LEU A 7 6.01 -14.71 19.00
N ASN A 8 6.32 -15.18 20.21
CA ASN A 8 7.66 -15.01 20.77
C ASN A 8 8.71 -15.67 19.89
N LYS A 9 8.50 -16.92 19.48
CA LYS A 9 9.40 -17.65 18.56
C LYS A 9 9.57 -16.92 17.23
N LEU A 10 8.48 -16.45 16.65
CA LEU A 10 8.45 -15.67 15.41
C LEU A 10 9.30 -14.39 15.51
N LEU A 11 9.25 -13.71 16.66
CA LEU A 11 10.08 -12.53 16.95
C LEU A 11 11.57 -12.89 17.16
N GLU A 12 11.89 -14.06 17.72
CA GLU A 12 13.27 -14.51 17.86
C GLU A 12 13.91 -14.77 16.49
N ASP A 13 13.20 -15.52 15.65
CA ASP A 13 13.63 -15.91 14.30
C ASP A 13 13.82 -14.70 13.37
N ASN A 14 13.20 -13.56 13.69
CA ASN A 14 13.21 -12.33 12.90
C ASN A 14 13.85 -11.13 13.61
N SER A 15 14.68 -11.41 14.62
CA SER A 15 15.46 -10.39 15.35
C SER A 15 16.36 -9.52 14.46
N LYS A 16 16.57 -9.88 13.17
CA LYS A 16 17.23 -9.03 12.17
C LYS A 16 16.44 -7.75 11.82
N TYR A 17 15.12 -7.75 11.97
CA TYR A 17 14.27 -6.58 11.67
C TYR A 17 13.91 -5.75 12.88
N PHE A 18 13.86 -6.36 14.06
CA PHE A 18 13.30 -5.73 15.25
C PHE A 18 14.28 -5.70 16.42
N ARG A 19 14.10 -4.72 17.30
CA ARG A 19 14.70 -4.73 18.63
C ARG A 19 13.72 -5.44 19.58
N LYS A 20 14.05 -6.65 20.04
CA LYS A 20 13.18 -7.50 20.91
C LYS A 20 12.63 -6.73 22.12
N ASP A 21 13.49 -5.95 22.77
CA ASP A 21 13.16 -5.27 24.03
C ASP A 21 12.09 -4.18 23.86
N PHE A 22 11.89 -3.72 22.62
CA PHE A 22 10.94 -2.64 22.33
C PHE A 22 9.52 -3.14 22.05
N PHE A 23 9.30 -4.45 21.82
CA PHE A 23 7.95 -4.98 21.57
C PHE A 23 7.04 -4.86 22.80
N LYS A 24 7.61 -4.99 24.01
CA LYS A 24 6.86 -4.83 25.27
C LYS A 24 6.46 -3.38 25.56
N SER A 25 7.09 -2.42 24.91
CA SER A 25 6.85 -0.98 25.10
C SER A 25 6.06 -0.34 23.95
N ILE A 26 5.63 -1.09 22.94
CA ILE A 26 4.80 -0.54 21.85
C ILE A 26 3.38 -0.36 22.37
N GLU A 27 2.91 0.87 22.40
CA GLU A 27 1.52 1.16 22.71
C GLU A 27 0.60 0.63 21.59
N PRO A 28 -0.37 -0.25 21.90
CA PRO A 28 -1.38 -0.70 20.94
C PRO A 28 -2.23 0.46 20.41
N SER A 29 -2.70 0.35 19.17
CA SER A 29 -3.73 1.25 18.66
C SER A 29 -5.01 1.12 19.49
N SER A 30 -5.66 2.26 19.75
CA SER A 30 -6.88 2.32 20.54
C SER A 30 -7.99 1.48 19.91
N THR A 31 -8.59 0.61 20.74
CA THR A 31 -9.77 -0.17 20.38
C THR A 31 -10.78 -0.16 21.53
N ILE A 32 -12.06 -0.14 21.18
CA ILE A 32 -13.17 -0.29 22.11
C ILE A 32 -13.50 -1.78 22.20
N LYS A 33 -13.34 -2.36 23.40
CA LYS A 33 -13.77 -3.74 23.66
C LYS A 33 -15.28 -3.77 23.86
N LEU A 34 -15.95 -4.55 23.04
CA LEU A 34 -17.40 -4.71 23.09
C LEU A 34 -17.77 -5.92 23.94
N ASP A 35 -19.07 -6.16 24.11
CA ASP A 35 -19.59 -7.39 24.71
C ASP A 35 -20.18 -8.28 23.60
N PRO A 36 -19.54 -9.42 23.28
CA PRO A 36 -18.47 -10.09 24.03
C PRO A 36 -17.08 -9.48 23.81
N ARG A 37 -16.19 -9.63 24.81
CA ARG A 37 -14.83 -9.05 24.83
C ARG A 37 -13.91 -9.46 23.67
N PHE A 38 -14.26 -10.50 22.92
CA PHE A 38 -13.52 -10.89 21.71
C PHE A 38 -13.96 -10.10 20.46
N LEU A 39 -14.96 -9.23 20.58
CA LEU A 39 -15.29 -8.22 19.60
C LEU A 39 -14.63 -6.91 20.01
N GLU A 40 -13.82 -6.38 19.11
CA GLU A 40 -13.04 -5.17 19.28
C GLU A 40 -13.38 -4.23 18.14
N TYR A 41 -13.67 -2.97 18.45
CA TYR A 41 -13.93 -1.94 17.45
C TYR A 41 -12.76 -0.97 17.40
N SER A 42 -12.16 -0.78 16.23
CA SER A 42 -11.19 0.29 16.00
C SER A 42 -11.94 1.52 15.51
N ASP A 43 -11.96 2.57 16.33
CA ASP A 43 -12.58 3.86 15.97
C ASP A 43 -11.80 4.58 14.85
N THR A 44 -10.47 4.44 14.84
CA THR A 44 -9.61 5.05 13.82
C THR A 44 -9.81 4.43 12.43
N LEU A 45 -10.02 3.11 12.36
CA LEU A 45 -10.26 2.42 11.10
C LEU A 45 -11.76 2.19 10.83
N LYS A 46 -12.62 2.49 11.81
CA LYS A 46 -14.07 2.23 11.81
C LYS A 46 -14.39 0.79 11.40
N VAL A 47 -13.69 -0.17 12.02
CA VAL A 47 -13.85 -1.61 11.76
C VAL A 47 -14.15 -2.40 13.02
N LEU A 48 -15.04 -3.38 12.89
CA LEU A 48 -15.31 -4.38 13.91
C LEU A 48 -14.47 -5.63 13.65
N ILE A 49 -13.66 -6.03 14.62
CA ILE A 49 -12.73 -7.15 14.57
C ILE A 49 -13.17 -8.21 15.57
N CYS A 50 -13.21 -9.47 15.13
CA CYS A 50 -13.28 -10.60 16.04
C CYS A 50 -11.86 -11.10 16.34
N SER A 51 -11.34 -10.81 17.53
CA SER A 51 -9.97 -11.19 17.92
C SER A 51 -9.77 -12.70 18.09
N LYS A 52 -10.85 -13.48 18.28
CA LYS A 52 -10.78 -14.95 18.26
C LYS A 52 -10.69 -15.55 16.85
N CYS A 53 -11.30 -14.90 15.86
CA CYS A 53 -11.32 -15.40 14.49
C CYS A 53 -10.32 -14.69 13.57
N LEU A 54 -9.73 -13.59 14.03
CA LEU A 54 -8.81 -12.74 13.27
C LEU A 54 -9.47 -12.19 11.99
N THR A 55 -10.77 -11.89 12.07
CA THR A 55 -11.61 -11.46 10.94
C THR A 55 -12.34 -10.18 11.27
N THR A 56 -12.43 -9.27 10.31
CA THR A 56 -13.39 -8.16 10.35
C THR A 56 -14.81 -8.64 10.10
N LEU A 57 -15.77 -7.98 10.73
CA LEU A 57 -17.19 -8.22 10.58
C LEU A 57 -17.86 -7.01 9.94
N SER A 58 -18.88 -7.27 9.13
CA SER A 58 -19.80 -6.23 8.70
C SER A 58 -20.60 -5.74 9.90
N PRO A 59 -20.97 -4.45 9.93
CA PRO A 59 -21.81 -3.90 10.99
C PRO A 59 -23.23 -4.46 11.03
N LEU A 60 -23.66 -5.14 9.97
CA LEU A 60 -25.02 -5.61 9.85
C LEU A 60 -25.31 -6.66 10.93
N PRO A 61 -26.35 -6.47 11.78
CA PRO A 61 -26.71 -7.41 12.85
C PRO A 61 -26.82 -8.87 12.40
N ILE A 62 -27.35 -9.09 11.19
CA ILE A 62 -27.50 -10.42 10.59
C ILE A 62 -26.14 -11.11 10.39
N THR A 63 -25.14 -10.36 9.94
CA THR A 63 -23.79 -10.90 9.67
C THR A 63 -23.06 -11.25 10.97
N ILE A 64 -23.15 -10.37 11.97
CA ILE A 64 -22.59 -10.61 13.31
C ILE A 64 -23.28 -11.82 13.94
N LYS A 65 -24.61 -11.89 13.88
CA LYS A 65 -25.38 -13.04 14.39
C LYS A 65 -24.96 -14.35 13.73
N LYS A 66 -24.80 -14.36 12.40
CA LYS A 66 -24.33 -15.53 11.63
C LYS A 66 -22.92 -15.94 12.05
N HIS A 67 -22.02 -14.97 12.22
CA HIS A 67 -20.66 -15.20 12.72
C HIS A 67 -20.66 -15.81 14.12
N LEU A 68 -21.40 -15.23 15.06
CA LEU A 68 -21.51 -15.73 16.44
C LEU A 68 -22.06 -17.15 16.47
N LYS A 69 -23.12 -17.44 15.71
CA LYS A 69 -23.72 -18.79 15.63
C LYS A 69 -22.73 -19.82 15.07
N LYS A 70 -21.93 -19.44 14.07
CA LYS A 70 -20.98 -20.35 13.39
C LYS A 70 -19.69 -20.56 14.18
N ASN A 71 -19.06 -19.49 14.63
CA ASN A 71 -17.70 -19.49 15.15
C ASN A 71 -17.64 -19.40 16.69
N HIS A 72 -18.74 -18.98 17.33
CA HIS A 72 -18.81 -18.78 18.79
C HIS A 72 -20.10 -19.36 19.40
N LEU A 73 -20.45 -20.59 18.97
CA LEU A 73 -21.73 -21.23 19.32
C LEU A 73 -22.01 -21.27 20.83
N LYS A 74 -21.00 -21.52 21.66
CA LYS A 74 -21.14 -21.53 23.14
C LYS A 74 -21.65 -20.19 23.67
N TYR A 75 -21.03 -19.08 23.23
CA TYR A 75 -21.44 -17.73 23.61
C TYR A 75 -22.83 -17.38 23.03
N TYR A 76 -23.07 -17.74 21.76
CA TYR A 76 -24.36 -17.52 21.12
C TYR A 76 -25.51 -18.19 21.87
N LYS A 77 -25.32 -19.44 22.31
CA LYS A 77 -26.33 -20.22 23.07
C LYS A 77 -26.53 -19.73 24.50
N SER A 78 -25.52 -19.10 25.13
CA SER A 78 -25.63 -18.60 26.50
C SER A 78 -26.41 -17.29 26.63
N LEU A 79 -26.72 -16.62 25.52
CA LEU A 79 -27.46 -15.35 25.54
C LEU A 79 -28.96 -15.59 25.38
N ALA A 80 -29.75 -14.89 26.19
CA ALA A 80 -31.16 -14.71 25.89
C ALA A 80 -31.32 -13.93 24.57
N SER A 81 -32.36 -14.27 23.80
CA SER A 81 -32.64 -13.66 22.49
C SER A 81 -32.78 -12.13 22.56
N THR A 82 -33.44 -11.64 23.61
CA THR A 82 -33.64 -10.21 23.88
C THR A 82 -32.31 -9.50 24.13
N THR A 83 -31.45 -10.05 24.99
CA THR A 83 -30.11 -9.51 25.28
C THR A 83 -29.24 -9.46 24.03
N LEU A 84 -29.27 -10.50 23.19
CA LEU A 84 -28.51 -10.52 21.94
C LEU A 84 -28.99 -9.41 20.99
N SER A 85 -30.30 -9.21 20.85
CA SER A 85 -30.87 -8.17 19.99
C SER A 85 -30.41 -6.77 20.43
N THR A 86 -30.48 -6.46 21.72
CA THR A 86 -30.04 -5.17 22.26
C THR A 86 -28.55 -4.93 22.02
N LYS A 87 -27.70 -5.95 22.24
CA LYS A 87 -26.26 -5.88 21.96
C LYS A 87 -25.98 -5.61 20.48
N LEU A 88 -26.65 -6.35 19.58
CA LEU A 88 -26.46 -6.16 18.14
C LEU A 88 -26.94 -4.78 17.67
N LYS A 89 -28.00 -4.24 18.27
CA LYS A 89 -28.49 -2.88 17.99
C LYS A 89 -27.46 -1.83 18.38
N ALA A 90 -26.85 -1.95 19.56
CA ALA A 90 -25.78 -1.06 20.01
C ALA A 90 -24.53 -1.12 19.11
N ILE A 91 -24.19 -2.30 18.59
CA ILE A 91 -23.08 -2.42 17.63
C ILE A 91 -23.44 -1.74 16.30
N SER A 92 -24.69 -1.86 15.84
CA SER A 92 -25.12 -1.27 14.58
C SER A 92 -25.16 0.26 14.56
N THR A 93 -25.08 0.93 15.73
CA THR A 93 -25.02 2.40 15.81
C THR A 93 -23.60 2.97 15.69
N LEU A 94 -22.57 2.12 15.69
CA LEU A 94 -21.19 2.58 15.47
C LEU A 94 -21.01 3.04 14.02
N GLU A 95 -19.97 3.83 13.77
CA GLU A 95 -19.62 4.23 12.40
C GLU A 95 -18.75 3.16 11.73
N TYR A 96 -18.93 2.94 10.42
CA TYR A 96 -18.23 1.87 9.72
C TYR A 96 -17.67 2.28 8.37
N THR A 97 -16.45 1.83 8.12
CA THR A 97 -15.80 1.93 6.81
C THR A 97 -15.96 0.61 6.06
N THR A 98 -16.26 0.68 4.76
CA THR A 98 -16.38 -0.52 3.93
C THR A 98 -15.00 -1.12 3.68
N TYR A 99 -14.94 -2.44 3.49
CA TYR A 99 -13.65 -3.08 3.21
C TYR A 99 -12.92 -2.48 1.99
N ASN A 100 -13.65 -2.08 0.96
CA ASN A 100 -13.07 -1.44 -0.24
C ASN A 100 -12.44 -0.07 0.07
N SER A 101 -13.00 0.68 1.02
CA SER A 101 -12.42 1.96 1.46
C SER A 101 -11.24 1.78 2.43
N LEU A 102 -11.04 0.58 2.98
CA LEU A 102 -9.81 0.20 3.69
C LEU A 102 -8.66 -0.22 2.76
N SER A 103 -8.80 -0.05 1.45
CA SER A 103 -7.76 -0.41 0.48
C SER A 103 -6.42 0.27 0.73
N PHE A 104 -6.41 1.39 1.48
CA PHE A 104 -5.22 2.07 1.94
C PHE A 104 -5.20 2.18 3.47
N ILE A 105 -4.22 1.51 4.10
CA ILE A 105 -3.86 1.73 5.50
C ILE A 105 -2.43 2.27 5.52
N GLU A 106 -2.25 3.42 6.17
CA GLU A 106 -0.95 4.06 6.29
C GLU A 106 0.05 3.14 7.01
N PRO A 107 1.21 2.84 6.39
CA PRO A 107 2.25 2.04 7.00
C PRO A 107 2.75 2.63 8.32
N ASN A 108 3.19 1.77 9.25
CA ASN A 108 3.82 2.14 10.52
C ASN A 108 2.94 3.00 11.46
N LYS A 109 1.63 3.10 11.20
CA LYS A 109 0.71 3.92 12.00
C LYS A 109 -0.01 3.13 13.09
N TYR A 110 -0.44 1.92 12.74
CA TYR A 110 -1.30 1.11 13.61
C TYR A 110 -0.61 -0.16 14.08
N TYR A 111 -0.95 -0.59 15.29
CA TYR A 111 -0.56 -1.88 15.85
C TYR A 111 -1.73 -2.49 16.62
N PHE A 112 -2.25 -3.62 16.12
CA PHE A 112 -3.32 -4.36 16.78
C PHE A 112 -2.78 -5.71 17.25
N PRO A 113 -2.51 -5.87 18.56
CA PRO A 113 -1.97 -7.12 19.12
C PRO A 113 -2.88 -8.34 18.90
N SER A 114 -4.18 -8.09 18.67
CA SER A 114 -5.18 -9.13 18.41
C SER A 114 -5.19 -9.66 16.98
N LEU A 115 -4.38 -9.11 16.07
CA LEU A 115 -4.30 -9.53 14.67
C LEU A 115 -3.08 -10.43 14.39
N GLU A 116 -3.15 -11.16 13.28
CA GLU A 116 -2.07 -12.05 12.84
C GLU A 116 -0.89 -11.23 12.30
N LEU A 117 0.30 -11.43 12.88
CA LEU A 117 1.56 -10.85 12.39
C LEU A 117 2.28 -11.85 11.49
N ASN A 118 2.52 -11.46 10.25
CA ASN A 118 3.26 -12.24 9.25
C ASN A 118 4.59 -11.55 8.96
N LEU A 119 5.72 -12.26 9.05
CA LEU A 119 7.06 -11.70 8.83
C LEU A 119 7.66 -12.01 7.45
N ASN A 120 6.89 -12.65 6.59
CA ASN A 120 7.28 -13.02 5.23
C ASN A 120 6.53 -12.17 4.19
N GLY A 121 6.25 -10.91 4.53
CA GLY A 121 5.53 -9.98 3.67
C GLY A 121 6.40 -9.35 2.58
N PHE A 122 5.74 -8.80 1.58
CA PHE A 122 6.35 -8.07 0.47
C PHE A 122 5.77 -6.66 0.41
N LYS A 123 6.60 -5.66 0.13
CA LYS A 123 6.19 -4.25 -0.08
C LYS A 123 6.74 -3.74 -1.39
N CYS A 124 5.90 -3.10 -2.19
CA CYS A 124 6.35 -2.40 -3.39
C CYS A 124 7.32 -1.26 -3.01
N LEU A 125 8.34 -1.01 -3.84
CA LEU A 125 9.24 0.13 -3.63
C LEU A 125 8.64 1.46 -4.12
N GLU A 126 7.78 1.40 -5.13
CA GLU A 126 7.19 2.57 -5.80
C GLU A 126 5.91 3.07 -5.12
N CYS A 127 5.22 2.22 -4.35
CA CYS A 127 3.98 2.58 -3.67
C CYS A 127 3.79 1.82 -2.35
N PHE A 128 2.69 2.11 -1.66
CA PHE A 128 2.36 1.50 -0.36
C PHE A 128 1.74 0.10 -0.46
N TYR A 129 1.64 -0.48 -1.66
CA TYR A 129 1.07 -1.81 -1.84
C TYR A 129 1.89 -2.87 -1.10
N THR A 130 1.20 -3.72 -0.35
CA THR A 130 1.79 -4.87 0.34
C THR A 130 1.07 -6.16 -0.01
N SER A 131 1.77 -7.28 0.10
CA SER A 131 1.18 -8.60 -0.07
C SER A 131 1.95 -9.65 0.71
N ILE A 132 1.30 -10.75 1.06
CA ILE A 132 1.95 -11.96 1.59
C ILE A 132 2.44 -12.91 0.49
N SER A 133 2.18 -12.60 -0.79
CA SER A 133 2.51 -13.49 -1.91
C SER A 133 3.44 -12.80 -2.91
N ASN A 134 4.58 -13.45 -3.18
CA ASN A 134 5.54 -13.05 -4.20
C ASN A 134 4.89 -12.92 -5.59
N ASN A 135 3.99 -13.86 -5.94
CA ASN A 135 3.32 -13.81 -7.23
C ASN A 135 2.37 -12.60 -7.35
N ILE A 136 1.71 -12.24 -6.25
CA ILE A 136 0.78 -11.11 -6.23
C ILE A 136 1.55 -9.78 -6.33
N ILE A 137 2.62 -9.59 -5.55
CA ILE A 137 3.42 -8.37 -5.62
C ILE A 137 4.06 -8.17 -7.01
N ARG A 138 4.53 -9.26 -7.65
CA ARG A 138 5.04 -9.21 -9.03
C ARG A 138 3.98 -8.80 -10.03
N LYS A 139 2.76 -9.35 -9.91
CA LYS A 139 1.62 -8.96 -10.76
C LYS A 139 1.27 -7.49 -10.58
N HIS A 140 1.20 -7.02 -9.33
CA HIS A 140 0.97 -5.61 -9.03
C HIS A 140 2.03 -4.71 -9.68
N ILE A 141 3.32 -5.03 -9.53
CA ILE A 141 4.41 -4.22 -10.10
C ILE A 141 4.35 -4.17 -11.63
N ASN A 142 4.11 -5.32 -12.27
CA ASN A 142 3.98 -5.38 -13.72
C ASN A 142 2.78 -4.55 -14.21
N LYS A 143 1.66 -4.59 -13.47
CA LYS A 143 0.41 -3.93 -13.87
C LYS A 143 0.42 -2.43 -13.59
N GLU A 144 0.82 -2.02 -12.39
CA GLU A 144 0.69 -0.63 -11.91
C GLU A 144 1.95 0.21 -12.16
N HIS A 145 3.13 -0.42 -12.27
CA HIS A 145 4.40 0.29 -12.46
C HIS A 145 5.08 0.00 -13.79
N ASN A 146 4.53 -0.91 -14.62
CA ASN A 146 5.10 -1.31 -15.92
C ASN A 146 6.59 -1.73 -15.86
N ILE A 147 7.06 -2.19 -14.70
CA ILE A 147 8.43 -2.67 -14.52
C ILE A 147 8.50 -4.10 -15.05
N ILE A 148 8.64 -4.23 -16.36
CA ILE A 148 8.95 -5.52 -16.99
C ILE A 148 10.35 -5.90 -16.53
N GLY A 149 10.48 -7.05 -15.85
CA GLY A 149 11.76 -7.51 -15.33
C GLY A 149 12.80 -7.62 -16.45
N ASN A 150 13.66 -6.61 -16.58
CA ASN A 150 14.81 -6.66 -17.47
C ASN A 150 15.71 -7.80 -16.98
N LYS A 151 15.93 -8.79 -17.84
CA LYS A 151 16.60 -10.08 -17.55
C LYS A 151 18.06 -9.98 -17.07
N GLY A 152 18.54 -8.82 -16.64
CA GLY A 152 19.94 -8.59 -16.23
C GLY A 152 20.17 -7.78 -14.95
N LYS A 153 19.16 -7.12 -14.35
CA LYS A 153 19.34 -6.36 -13.11
C LYS A 153 18.87 -7.17 -11.89
N LYS A 154 19.80 -7.42 -10.95
CA LYS A 154 19.59 -8.22 -9.72
C LYS A 154 18.69 -7.56 -8.66
N SER A 155 18.22 -6.32 -8.87
CA SER A 155 17.39 -5.63 -7.88
C SER A 155 15.92 -6.03 -8.06
N THR A 156 15.32 -6.63 -7.03
CA THR A 156 13.88 -6.87 -7.03
C THR A 156 13.14 -5.55 -6.77
N PRO A 157 12.11 -5.19 -7.55
CA PRO A 157 11.36 -3.92 -7.40
C PRO A 157 10.44 -3.89 -6.16
N TYR A 158 10.74 -4.71 -5.16
CA TYR A 158 10.00 -4.84 -3.92
C TYR A 158 10.95 -5.30 -2.81
N LEU A 159 10.59 -4.94 -1.59
CA LEU A 159 11.19 -5.45 -0.37
C LEU A 159 10.55 -6.78 0.03
N LYS A 160 11.35 -7.65 0.63
CA LYS A 160 10.96 -8.97 1.14
C LYS A 160 11.04 -9.01 2.65
N ASP A 161 10.43 -10.04 3.24
CA ASP A 161 10.46 -10.34 4.68
C ASP A 161 10.01 -9.15 5.54
N ILE A 162 9.00 -8.42 5.07
CA ILE A 162 8.43 -7.29 5.79
C ILE A 162 7.35 -7.78 6.76
N PRO A 163 7.29 -7.24 7.99
CA PRO A 163 6.16 -7.48 8.87
C PRO A 163 4.87 -6.93 8.28
N LEU A 164 3.83 -7.76 8.25
CA LEU A 164 2.48 -7.37 7.88
C LEU A 164 1.51 -7.85 8.93
N LEU A 165 0.65 -6.95 9.41
CA LEU A 165 -0.58 -7.35 10.09
C LEU A 165 -1.64 -7.70 9.06
N ILE A 166 -2.35 -8.80 9.28
CA ILE A 166 -3.38 -9.29 8.36
C ILE A 166 -4.75 -9.13 8.98
N ILE A 167 -5.62 -8.41 8.27
CA ILE A 167 -7.04 -8.35 8.52
C ILE A 167 -7.75 -9.24 7.49
N LYS A 168 -8.43 -10.30 7.96
CA LYS A 168 -9.26 -11.14 7.10
C LYS A 168 -10.63 -10.49 6.93
N GLY A 169 -11.05 -10.28 5.69
CA GLY A 169 -12.38 -9.81 5.35
C GLY A 169 -13.46 -10.85 5.63
N LEU A 170 -14.70 -10.53 5.24
CA LEU A 170 -15.86 -11.42 5.40
C LEU A 170 -15.71 -12.71 4.57
N ASP A 171 -15.04 -12.60 3.42
CA ASP A 171 -14.78 -13.71 2.51
C ASP A 171 -13.37 -14.27 2.73
N LYS A 172 -13.22 -15.59 2.56
CA LYS A 172 -11.92 -16.26 2.74
C LYS A 172 -10.82 -15.71 1.82
N SER A 173 -11.20 -15.12 0.69
CA SER A 173 -10.30 -14.56 -0.32
C SER A 173 -9.93 -13.11 -0.06
N THR A 174 -10.68 -12.37 0.76
CA THR A 174 -10.39 -10.96 1.04
C THR A 174 -9.47 -10.87 2.24
N LYS A 175 -8.23 -10.43 2.00
CA LYS A 175 -7.23 -10.16 3.04
C LYS A 175 -6.61 -8.81 2.78
N LEU A 176 -6.56 -8.00 3.83
CA LEU A 176 -5.89 -6.72 3.82
C LEU A 176 -4.65 -6.88 4.67
N SER A 177 -3.51 -6.48 4.13
CA SER A 177 -2.24 -6.46 4.85
C SER A 177 -1.69 -5.05 4.89
N PHE A 178 -1.08 -4.69 6.02
CA PHE A 178 -0.39 -3.42 6.17
C PHE A 178 0.79 -3.57 7.12
N ILE A 179 1.76 -2.67 6.98
CA ILE A 179 2.97 -2.67 7.80
C ILE A 179 2.60 -2.08 9.17
N PRO A 180 2.74 -2.84 10.26
CA PRO A 180 2.43 -2.35 11.60
C PRO A 180 3.43 -1.31 12.11
N LYS A 181 2.99 -0.51 13.08
CA LYS A 181 3.85 0.37 13.90
C LYS A 181 4.77 -0.48 14.76
N LEU A 182 5.90 -0.91 14.19
CA LEU A 182 6.92 -1.68 14.89
C LEU A 182 8.23 -0.91 15.01
N PRO A 183 8.94 -1.02 16.15
CA PRO A 183 10.28 -0.51 16.34
C PRO A 183 11.21 -1.34 15.46
N THR A 184 11.44 -0.84 14.25
CA THR A 184 12.47 -1.40 13.40
C THR A 184 13.82 -1.09 14.03
N LYS A 185 14.80 -2.01 13.93
CA LYS A 185 16.20 -1.57 14.00
C LYS A 185 16.36 -0.41 13.02
N ASP A 186 17.30 0.50 13.25
CA ASP A 186 17.69 1.46 12.22
C ASP A 186 18.16 0.64 11.02
N LEU A 187 17.22 0.24 10.18
CA LEU A 187 17.46 -0.20 8.85
C LEU A 187 17.93 1.10 8.25
N LYS A 188 19.26 1.32 8.34
CA LYS A 188 19.93 2.22 7.40
C LYS A 188 19.40 1.75 6.08
N TYR A 189 18.42 2.48 5.57
CA TYR A 189 17.91 2.33 4.24
C TYR A 189 19.15 2.71 3.45
N LYS A 190 20.00 1.71 3.17
CA LYS A 190 21.03 1.86 2.18
C LYS A 190 20.21 1.98 0.93
N ASP A 191 19.87 3.22 0.58
CA ASP A 191 19.65 3.60 -0.80
C ASP A 191 20.82 2.98 -1.53
N THR A 192 20.56 1.83 -2.14
CA THR A 192 21.59 1.10 -2.86
C THR A 192 21.64 1.74 -4.24
N ILE A 193 21.86 3.05 -4.27
CA ILE A 193 22.55 3.70 -5.36
C ILE A 193 24.01 3.36 -5.10
N LYS A 194 24.44 2.22 -5.65
CA LYS A 194 25.86 1.89 -5.76
C LYS A 194 26.50 2.95 -6.67
N SER A 195 26.97 4.05 -6.08
CA SER A 195 28.09 4.79 -6.61
C SER A 195 29.33 3.90 -6.41
N SER A 196 29.71 3.22 -7.49
CA SER A 196 30.91 2.39 -7.54
C SER A 196 32.15 3.29 -7.40
N SER A 197 32.71 3.32 -6.19
CA SER A 197 34.02 3.89 -5.91
C SER A 197 35.05 2.75 -5.97
N ASN A 198 35.73 2.62 -7.11
CA ASN A 198 37.05 2.01 -7.14
C ASN A 198 38.05 3.14 -6.92
N SER A 199 38.77 3.10 -5.80
CA SER A 199 39.95 3.92 -5.58
C SER A 199 41.17 3.02 -5.65
N SER A 200 42.09 3.35 -6.55
CA SER A 200 43.52 3.10 -6.35
C SER A 200 44.33 4.02 -7.27
N ILE A 201 45.33 4.68 -6.66
CA ILE A 201 46.53 5.29 -7.22
C ILE A 201 46.47 6.79 -7.63
N ALA A 202 46.89 7.60 -6.65
CA ALA A 202 48.02 8.54 -6.65
C ALA A 202 48.15 9.72 -7.65
N SER A 203 48.21 10.90 -7.00
CA SER A 203 49.14 12.03 -7.21
C SER A 203 48.99 13.02 -8.38
N ASN A 204 48.75 14.27 -7.96
CA ASN A 204 49.22 15.55 -8.48
C ASN A 204 48.78 16.03 -9.87
N SER A 205 47.89 17.02 -9.89
CA SER A 205 48.26 18.42 -10.21
C SER A 205 47.04 19.34 -10.20
N THR A 206 47.27 20.56 -9.71
CA THR A 206 46.39 21.73 -9.72
C THR A 206 45.86 22.10 -11.10
N LYS A 207 44.54 22.24 -11.23
CA LYS A 207 43.86 23.42 -11.81
C LYS A 207 42.34 23.26 -11.68
N SER A 208 41.76 24.04 -10.77
CA SER A 208 40.31 24.25 -10.68
C SER A 208 39.81 24.96 -11.94
N LYS A 209 38.99 24.28 -12.73
CA LYS A 209 38.01 24.91 -13.62
C LYS A 209 36.64 24.37 -13.27
N SER A 210 35.82 25.26 -12.72
CA SER A 210 34.36 25.12 -12.66
C SER A 210 33.84 24.85 -14.06
N ILE A 211 33.14 23.73 -14.26
CA ILE A 211 32.28 23.53 -15.43
C ILE A 211 30.85 23.71 -14.96
N ASP A 212 30.21 24.58 -15.73
CA ASP A 212 29.02 25.34 -15.49
C ASP A 212 27.77 24.48 -15.71
N LEU A 213 26.79 24.59 -14.80
CA LEU A 213 25.55 23.80 -14.77
C LEU A 213 24.49 24.33 -15.76
N SER A 214 24.95 25.02 -16.80
CA SER A 214 24.14 25.80 -17.75
C SER A 214 23.96 25.09 -19.11
N LEU A 215 24.72 24.04 -19.40
CA LEU A 215 24.67 23.34 -20.70
C LEU A 215 23.58 22.25 -20.80
N GLU A 216 23.02 21.74 -19.70
CA GLU A 216 21.95 20.71 -19.76
C GLU A 216 20.53 21.31 -19.78
N LEU A 217 20.35 22.58 -19.43
CA LEU A 217 19.05 23.26 -19.56
C LEU A 217 18.78 23.78 -20.98
N GLU A 218 19.81 24.09 -21.76
CA GLU A 218 19.63 24.54 -23.15
C GLU A 218 19.19 23.40 -24.08
N ASP A 219 19.69 22.17 -23.86
CA ASP A 219 19.24 20.97 -24.59
C ASP A 219 17.80 20.53 -24.22
N PHE A 220 17.38 20.78 -22.98
CA PHE A 220 16.02 20.51 -22.52
C PHE A 220 15.00 21.49 -23.12
N ASN A 221 15.34 22.78 -23.15
CA ASN A 221 14.50 23.81 -23.73
C ASN A 221 14.49 23.76 -25.27
N SER A 222 15.58 23.34 -25.93
CA SER A 222 15.59 23.17 -27.39
C SER A 222 14.66 22.04 -27.85
N THR A 223 14.56 20.97 -27.05
CA THR A 223 13.69 19.82 -27.36
C THR A 223 12.21 20.15 -27.17
N ILE A 224 11.84 20.90 -26.12
CA ILE A 224 10.47 21.36 -25.92
C ILE A 224 10.10 22.47 -26.90
N ASN A 225 11.00 23.42 -27.19
CA ASN A 225 10.75 24.46 -28.17
C ASN A 225 10.57 23.87 -29.58
N ASN A 226 11.33 22.85 -29.96
CA ASN A 226 11.11 22.14 -31.24
C ASN A 226 9.76 21.42 -31.33
N LEU A 227 9.12 21.09 -30.19
CA LEU A 227 7.76 20.55 -30.13
C LEU A 227 6.68 21.64 -30.18
N THR A 228 6.98 22.87 -29.74
CA THR A 228 6.03 23.98 -29.69
C THR A 228 6.16 25.00 -30.84
N THR A 229 7.29 25.03 -31.57
CA THR A 229 7.53 26.01 -32.66
C THR A 229 7.49 25.41 -34.07
N THR A 230 7.38 24.10 -34.24
CA THR A 230 6.95 23.58 -35.55
C THR A 230 5.45 23.73 -35.61
N SER A 231 4.98 24.69 -36.41
CA SER A 231 3.62 24.74 -36.94
C SER A 231 3.09 23.31 -37.12
N PHE A 232 1.89 23.02 -36.60
CA PHE A 232 1.13 21.78 -36.78
C PHE A 232 0.74 21.56 -38.26
N SER A 233 1.70 21.66 -39.17
CA SER A 233 1.56 21.28 -40.57
C SER A 233 1.98 19.82 -40.72
N ASN A 234 0.98 18.95 -40.81
CA ASN A 234 0.99 17.65 -41.48
C ASN A 234 2.17 16.72 -41.16
N ARG A 235 2.62 16.64 -39.91
CA ARG A 235 3.48 15.54 -39.48
C ARG A 235 2.62 14.42 -38.89
N VAL A 236 2.58 13.28 -39.58
CA VAL A 236 1.95 12.06 -39.07
C VAL A 236 2.74 11.60 -37.84
N ILE A 237 2.20 11.89 -36.65
CA ILE A 237 2.78 11.44 -35.38
C ILE A 237 2.70 9.91 -35.38
N SER A 238 3.83 9.24 -35.16
CA SER A 238 3.82 7.79 -35.06
C SER A 238 3.10 7.34 -33.79
N ASN A 239 2.39 6.21 -33.85
CA ASN A 239 1.72 5.63 -32.66
C ASN A 239 2.69 5.43 -31.47
N LYS A 240 3.98 5.31 -31.74
CA LYS A 240 5.03 5.16 -30.73
C LYS A 240 5.32 6.47 -29.99
N GLU A 241 5.38 7.59 -30.72
CA GLU A 241 5.58 8.94 -30.14
C GLU A 241 4.35 9.37 -29.33
N LEU A 242 3.15 9.11 -29.85
CA LEU A 242 1.90 9.37 -29.13
C LEU A 242 1.80 8.52 -27.85
N SER A 243 2.12 7.22 -27.93
CA SER A 243 2.13 6.34 -26.75
C SER A 243 3.17 6.78 -25.71
N PHE A 244 4.32 7.27 -26.16
CA PHE A 244 5.36 7.79 -25.26
C PHE A 244 4.91 9.08 -24.58
N PHE A 245 4.34 10.02 -25.33
CA PHE A 245 3.81 11.27 -24.79
C PHE A 245 2.72 11.03 -23.74
N ILE A 246 1.73 10.18 -24.05
CA ILE A 246 0.63 9.83 -23.14
C ILE A 246 1.15 9.20 -21.83
N LYS A 247 2.18 8.36 -21.93
CA LYS A 247 2.83 7.74 -20.76
C LYS A 247 3.61 8.74 -19.93
N LEU A 248 4.35 9.64 -20.59
CA LEU A 248 5.21 10.63 -19.93
C LEU A 248 4.39 11.69 -19.19
N THR A 249 3.31 12.19 -19.81
CA THR A 249 2.44 13.22 -19.23
C THR A 249 1.41 12.68 -18.24
N ARG A 250 1.35 11.35 -18.07
CA ARG A 250 0.31 10.66 -17.27
C ARG A 250 -1.11 11.04 -17.71
N TYR A 251 -1.29 11.35 -18.99
CA TYR A 251 -2.54 11.87 -19.55
C TYR A 251 -3.74 10.95 -19.24
N ASN A 252 -3.53 9.63 -19.26
CA ASN A 252 -4.58 8.66 -18.91
C ASN A 252 -5.14 8.83 -17.49
N LYS A 253 -4.29 9.22 -16.53
CA LYS A 253 -4.73 9.47 -15.15
C LYS A 253 -5.51 10.78 -15.02
N TYR A 254 -5.24 11.74 -15.90
CA TYR A 254 -6.01 12.98 -15.99
C TYR A 254 -7.42 12.74 -16.60
N LEU A 255 -7.56 11.71 -17.45
CA LEU A 255 -8.82 11.36 -18.11
C LEU A 255 -9.73 10.43 -17.28
N GLU A 256 -9.18 9.67 -16.32
CA GLU A 256 -9.95 8.66 -15.54
C GLU A 256 -11.16 9.24 -14.78
N ASP A 257 -11.08 10.52 -14.36
CA ASP A 257 -12.12 11.19 -13.58
C ASP A 257 -12.89 12.26 -14.37
N LYS A 258 -12.69 12.34 -15.69
CA LYS A 258 -13.31 13.37 -16.54
C LYS A 258 -14.48 12.81 -17.33
N ASP A 259 -15.59 13.53 -17.28
CA ASP A 259 -16.79 13.22 -18.05
C ASP A 259 -16.45 13.23 -19.56
N THR A 260 -16.90 12.20 -20.27
CA THR A 260 -16.70 12.05 -21.71
C THR A 260 -17.26 13.24 -22.50
N SER A 261 -18.28 13.92 -21.98
CA SER A 261 -18.83 15.16 -22.56
C SER A 261 -17.83 16.32 -22.56
N ILE A 262 -17.08 16.51 -21.46
CA ILE A 262 -16.02 17.54 -21.34
C ILE A 262 -14.86 17.24 -22.30
N LEU A 263 -14.55 15.96 -22.51
CA LEU A 263 -13.51 15.54 -23.45
C LEU A 263 -13.90 15.81 -24.91
N LEU A 264 -15.17 15.59 -25.26
CA LEU A 264 -15.69 15.89 -26.59
C LEU A 264 -15.78 17.41 -26.84
N GLU A 265 -16.05 18.20 -25.80
CA GLU A 265 -16.08 19.66 -25.88
C GLU A 265 -14.68 20.25 -26.13
N LEU A 266 -13.64 19.68 -25.52
CA LEU A 266 -12.24 20.05 -25.77
C LEU A 266 -11.79 19.72 -27.20
N ILE A 267 -12.24 18.60 -27.76
CA ILE A 267 -11.93 18.20 -29.15
C ILE A 267 -12.66 19.11 -30.16
N ASN A 268 -13.90 19.49 -29.87
CA ASN A 268 -14.69 20.37 -30.74
C ASN A 268 -14.21 21.84 -30.70
N LEU A 269 -13.62 22.31 -29.59
CA LEU A 269 -13.05 23.65 -29.48
C LEU A 269 -11.81 23.88 -30.36
N ASP A 270 -11.07 22.82 -30.69
CA ASP A 270 -9.93 22.92 -31.62
C ASP A 270 -10.38 22.82 -33.09
N LEU A 271 -11.43 22.06 -33.40
CA LEU A 271 -11.99 21.96 -34.77
C LEU A 271 -12.68 23.25 -35.23
N LEU A 272 -13.21 24.06 -34.30
CA LEU A 272 -13.82 25.36 -34.61
C LEU A 272 -12.82 26.52 -34.76
N LYS A 273 -11.54 26.30 -34.45
CA LYS A 273 -10.47 27.30 -34.67
C LYS A 273 -9.78 27.17 -36.03
N GLU A 274 -10.06 26.10 -36.77
CA GLU A 274 -9.52 25.83 -38.11
C GLU A 274 -10.54 26.10 -39.24
N THR A 275 -11.68 26.73 -38.94
CA THR A 275 -12.63 27.29 -39.92
C THR A 275 -12.72 28.80 -39.78
#